data_AF-Q87AZ2-F1
#
_entry.id   AF-Q87AZ2-F1
#
_cell.length_a   1.000
_cell.length_b   1.000
_cell.length_c   1.000
_cell.angle_alpha   90.00
_cell.angle_beta   90.00
_cell.angle_gamma   90.00
#
_symmetry.space_group_name_H-M   'P 1'
#
loop_
_entity.id
_entity.type
_entity.pdbx_description
1 polymer ?
#
loop_
_entity_poly.entity_id
_entity_poly.type
_entity_poly.pdbx_seq_one_letter_code
_entity_poly.pdbx_strand_id
1 'polypeptide(L)'
;MAETEAQLRQSRQIQASQTHQIQKLQQRQINLEISDQISRAANVDIQSLLAERDEQIAALRADVAFYERLVGATAQRKGLNTHSIEFVRKPSGVWDYNVVLTQNLNRGAISQGQLRFSVDGVRVGKLTTISWNDLHQKTDVPGQPYSFRYFQQLQGSVMLPLDFTPQRVKISLVGQGMSVTQTFDWKLAANSIGE
;
A
#
# COMPACT_ATOMS: atom_id res chain seq x y z
N MET A 1 -3.20 -27.43 -88.08
CA MET A 1 -1.83 -27.23 -87.55
C MET A 1 -1.73 -25.92 -86.77
N ALA A 2 -1.96 -24.75 -87.38
CA ALA A 2 -1.88 -23.46 -86.67
C ALA A 2 -2.91 -23.30 -85.53
N GLU A 3 -4.17 -23.72 -85.75
CA GLU A 3 -5.22 -23.68 -84.72
C GLU A 3 -4.94 -24.63 -83.55
N THR A 4 -4.36 -25.79 -83.85
CA THR A 4 -4.00 -26.83 -82.88
C THR A 4 -2.86 -26.36 -81.96
N GLU A 5 -1.85 -25.66 -82.53
CA GLU A 5 -0.79 -25.01 -81.75
C GLU A 5 -1.30 -23.85 -80.89
N ALA A 6 -2.25 -23.06 -81.41
CA ALA A 6 -2.87 -21.98 -80.64
C ALA A 6 -3.65 -22.52 -79.43
N GLN A 7 -4.40 -23.61 -79.60
CA GLN A 7 -5.11 -24.29 -78.51
C GLN A 7 -4.16 -24.88 -77.47
N LEU A 8 -3.05 -25.50 -77.90
CA LEU A 8 -2.01 -26.02 -76.99
C LEU A 8 -1.33 -24.89 -76.19
N ARG A 9 -1.04 -23.75 -76.82
CA ARG A 9 -0.48 -22.57 -76.12
C ARG A 9 -1.45 -22.00 -75.11
N GLN A 10 -2.72 -21.86 -75.48
CA GLN A 10 -3.77 -21.37 -74.58
C GLN A 10 -3.95 -22.31 -73.39
N SER A 11 -4.00 -23.63 -73.63
CA SER A 11 -4.08 -24.64 -72.56
C SER A 11 -2.89 -24.58 -71.61
N ARG A 12 -1.65 -24.48 -72.12
CA ARG A 12 -0.44 -24.31 -71.29
C ARG A 12 -0.45 -23.03 -70.47
N GLN A 13 -0.93 -21.92 -71.03
CA GLN A 13 -1.05 -20.65 -70.31
C GLN A 13 -2.07 -20.75 -69.16
N ILE A 14 -3.21 -21.39 -69.39
CA ILE A 14 -4.23 -21.64 -68.35
C ILE A 14 -3.66 -22.57 -67.26
N GLN A 15 -2.94 -23.61 -67.65
CA GLN A 15 -2.36 -24.55 -66.69
C GLN A 15 -1.27 -23.88 -65.83
N ALA A 16 -0.46 -23.00 -66.43
CA ALA A 16 0.53 -22.21 -65.72
C ALA A 16 -0.12 -21.20 -64.74
N SER A 17 -1.20 -20.53 -65.15
CA SER A 17 -1.91 -19.58 -64.28
C SER A 17 -2.60 -20.28 -63.10
N GLN A 18 -3.22 -21.45 -63.36
CA GLN A 18 -3.80 -22.30 -62.33
C GLN A 18 -2.74 -22.79 -61.33
N THR A 19 -1.59 -23.25 -61.82
CA THR A 19 -0.47 -23.69 -60.96
C THR A 19 0.01 -22.55 -60.06
N HIS A 20 0.13 -21.34 -60.60
CA HIS A 20 0.47 -20.15 -59.82
C HIS A 20 -0.57 -19.81 -58.75
N GLN A 21 -1.86 -19.93 -59.06
CA GLN A 21 -2.94 -19.74 -58.10
C GLN A 21 -2.91 -20.79 -56.98
N ILE A 22 -2.70 -22.07 -57.32
CA ILE A 22 -2.58 -23.16 -56.35
C ILE A 22 -1.42 -22.88 -55.39
N GLN A 23 -0.25 -22.52 -55.90
CA GLN A 23 0.91 -22.19 -55.06
C GLN A 23 0.62 -20.99 -54.12
N LYS A 24 -0.04 -19.95 -54.63
CA LYS A 24 -0.42 -18.78 -53.82
C LYS A 24 -1.43 -19.14 -52.72
N LEU A 25 -2.39 -20.01 -53.03
CA LEU A 25 -3.38 -20.50 -52.06
C LEU A 25 -2.74 -21.40 -51.00
N GLN A 26 -1.86 -22.31 -51.40
CA GLN A 26 -1.10 -23.17 -50.48
C GLN A 26 -0.24 -22.33 -49.52
N GLN A 27 0.49 -21.34 -50.04
CA GLN A 27 1.28 -20.45 -49.18
C GLN A 27 0.39 -19.68 -48.19
N ARG A 28 -0.80 -19.24 -48.64
CA ARG A 28 -1.74 -18.54 -47.77
C ARG A 28 -2.32 -19.47 -46.71
N GLN A 29 -2.61 -20.72 -47.06
CA GLN A 29 -3.06 -21.73 -46.11
C GLN A 29 -2.00 -22.00 -45.04
N ILE A 30 -0.74 -22.21 -45.43
CA ILE A 30 0.37 -22.42 -44.50
C ILE A 30 0.48 -21.21 -43.55
N ASN A 31 0.43 -19.99 -44.07
CA ASN A 31 0.51 -18.78 -43.23
C ASN A 31 -0.67 -18.70 -42.24
N LEU A 32 -1.87 -19.09 -42.66
CA LEU A 32 -3.05 -19.11 -41.79
C LEU A 32 -2.95 -20.18 -40.71
N GLU A 33 -2.50 -21.39 -41.04
CA GLU A 33 -2.30 -22.48 -40.09
C GLU A 33 -1.25 -22.12 -39.03
N ILE A 34 -0.13 -21.52 -39.46
CA ILE A 34 0.91 -21.03 -38.54
C ILE A 34 0.35 -19.92 -37.65
N SER A 35 -0.38 -18.95 -38.23
CA SER A 35 -0.97 -17.85 -37.45
C SER A 35 -1.94 -18.38 -36.40
N ASP A 36 -2.78 -19.35 -36.76
CA ASP A 36 -3.77 -19.96 -35.89
C ASP A 36 -3.11 -20.79 -34.76
N GLN A 37 -2.03 -21.50 -35.07
CA GLN A 37 -1.22 -22.19 -34.06
C GLN A 37 -0.59 -21.20 -33.07
N ILE A 38 -0.01 -20.09 -33.55
CA ILE A 38 0.56 -19.04 -32.71
C ILE A 38 -0.52 -18.40 -31.84
N SER A 39 -1.69 -18.10 -32.40
CA SER A 39 -2.82 -17.53 -31.65
C SER A 39 -3.32 -18.46 -30.55
N ARG A 40 -3.40 -19.77 -30.80
CA ARG A 40 -3.75 -20.75 -29.77
C ARG A 40 -2.72 -20.81 -28.65
N ALA A 41 -1.44 -20.90 -28.99
CA ALA A 41 -0.36 -20.94 -28.00
C ALA A 41 -0.37 -19.68 -27.12
N ALA A 42 -0.45 -18.50 -27.74
CA ALA A 42 -0.53 -17.23 -27.03
C ALA A 42 -1.76 -17.14 -26.10
N ASN A 43 -2.91 -17.69 -26.52
CA ASN A 43 -4.11 -17.68 -25.69
C ASN A 43 -3.96 -18.59 -24.45
N VAL A 44 -3.34 -19.77 -24.61
CA VAL A 44 -3.03 -20.67 -23.50
C VAL A 44 -2.06 -19.99 -22.52
N ASP A 45 -1.00 -19.35 -23.03
CA ASP A 45 -0.03 -18.63 -22.20
C ASP A 45 -0.69 -17.48 -21.41
N ILE A 46 -1.58 -16.70 -22.07
CA ILE A 46 -2.34 -15.63 -21.42
C ILE A 46 -3.26 -16.19 -20.33
N GLN A 47 -3.95 -17.30 -20.59
CA GLN A 47 -4.82 -17.92 -19.59
C GLN A 47 -4.02 -18.43 -18.38
N SER A 48 -2.85 -19.03 -18.62
CA SER A 48 -1.96 -19.47 -17.54
C SER A 48 -1.46 -18.30 -16.71
N LEU A 49 -1.03 -17.21 -17.36
CA LEU A 49 -0.57 -16.01 -16.66
C LEU A 49 -1.70 -15.37 -15.85
N LEU A 50 -2.92 -15.33 -16.40
CA LEU A 50 -4.08 -14.79 -15.69
C LEU A 50 -4.38 -15.60 -14.43
N ALA A 51 -4.35 -16.93 -14.52
CA ALA A 51 -4.55 -17.81 -13.38
C ALA A 51 -3.47 -17.61 -12.29
N GLU A 52 -2.20 -17.50 -12.68
CA GLU A 52 -1.10 -17.21 -11.74
C GLU A 52 -1.29 -15.85 -11.04
N ARG A 53 -1.74 -14.83 -11.78
CA ARG A 53 -2.00 -13.50 -11.19
C ARG A 53 -3.21 -13.50 -10.28
N ASP A 54 -4.26 -14.22 -10.63
CA ASP A 54 -5.43 -14.37 -9.76
C ASP A 54 -5.07 -15.10 -8.46
N GLU A 55 -4.21 -16.11 -8.53
CA GLU A 55 -3.67 -16.79 -7.34
C GLU A 55 -2.83 -15.84 -6.48
N GLN A 56 -1.92 -15.07 -7.08
CA GLN A 56 -1.14 -14.05 -6.37
C GLN A 56 -2.02 -12.99 -5.73
N ILE A 57 -3.06 -12.51 -6.43
CA ILE A 57 -4.02 -11.55 -5.88
C ILE A 57 -4.80 -12.18 -4.72
N ALA A 58 -5.22 -13.43 -4.84
CA ALA A 58 -5.92 -14.14 -3.77
C ALA A 58 -5.03 -14.31 -2.53
N ALA A 59 -3.76 -14.69 -2.71
CA ALA A 59 -2.77 -14.78 -1.65
C ALA A 59 -2.54 -13.43 -0.96
N LEU A 60 -2.29 -12.36 -1.73
CA LEU A 60 -2.11 -11.01 -1.19
C LEU A 60 -3.36 -10.51 -0.45
N ARG A 61 -4.56 -10.80 -0.96
CA ARG A 61 -5.82 -10.47 -0.27
C ARG A 61 -5.98 -11.25 1.02
N ALA A 62 -5.60 -12.52 1.05
CA ALA A 62 -5.62 -13.34 2.25
C ALA A 62 -4.63 -12.81 3.30
N ASP A 63 -3.42 -12.43 2.89
CA ASP A 63 -2.41 -11.83 3.75
C ASP A 63 -2.90 -10.51 4.33
N VAL A 64 -3.43 -9.60 3.50
CA VAL A 64 -4.01 -8.34 3.98
C VAL A 64 -5.16 -8.60 4.96
N ALA A 65 -6.08 -9.52 4.65
CA ALA A 65 -7.18 -9.87 5.55
C ALA A 65 -6.71 -10.55 6.86
N PHE A 66 -5.57 -11.24 6.83
CA PHE A 66 -4.91 -11.79 8.01
C PHE A 66 -4.29 -10.68 8.86
N TYR A 67 -3.51 -9.78 8.24
CA TYR A 67 -2.94 -8.61 8.91
C TYR A 67 -4.01 -7.65 9.43
N GLU A 68 -5.13 -7.47 8.71
CA GLU A 68 -6.29 -6.72 9.20
C GLU A 68 -6.98 -7.42 10.37
N ARG A 69 -7.01 -8.77 10.45
CA ARG A 69 -7.51 -9.46 11.66
C ARG A 69 -6.55 -9.35 12.84
N LEU A 70 -5.25 -9.39 12.58
CA LEU A 70 -4.22 -9.32 13.62
C LEU A 70 -4.03 -7.89 14.17
N VAL A 71 -4.08 -6.87 13.31
CA VAL A 71 -3.83 -5.46 13.63
C VAL A 71 -5.14 -4.65 13.73
N GLY A 72 -6.18 -5.06 13.01
CA GLY A 72 -7.45 -4.34 12.84
C GLY A 72 -8.55 -4.65 13.85
N ALA A 73 -8.29 -5.42 14.91
CA ALA A 73 -9.13 -5.35 16.12
C ALA A 73 -9.18 -3.91 16.70
N THR A 74 -8.30 -3.00 16.25
CA THR A 74 -8.30 -1.57 16.63
C THR A 74 -8.19 -0.55 15.48
N ALA A 75 -8.02 -0.95 14.22
CA ALA A 75 -7.71 -0.01 13.12
C ALA A 75 -8.89 0.17 12.15
N GLN A 76 -9.80 1.07 12.50
CA GLN A 76 -10.92 1.49 11.66
C GLN A 76 -10.40 2.21 10.40
N ARG A 77 -11.05 2.00 9.24
CA ARG A 77 -10.82 2.65 7.93
C ARG A 77 -10.89 4.18 7.99
N LYS A 78 -9.94 4.84 8.65
CA LYS A 78 -9.89 6.30 8.78
C LYS A 78 -8.77 6.84 7.90
N GLY A 79 -9.09 7.83 7.08
CA GLY A 79 -8.16 8.44 6.13
C GLY A 79 -6.98 9.18 6.78
N LEU A 80 -7.04 9.43 8.09
CA LEU A 80 -6.00 10.05 8.92
C LEU A 80 -5.47 8.99 9.91
N ASN A 81 -4.15 8.85 10.00
CA ASN A 81 -3.48 7.80 10.75
C ASN A 81 -2.23 8.35 11.47
N THR A 82 -1.92 7.81 12.65
CA THR A 82 -0.60 7.93 13.27
C THR A 82 0.25 6.74 12.84
N HIS A 83 1.34 6.99 12.13
CA HIS A 83 2.24 5.94 11.67
C HIS A 83 3.11 5.40 12.82
N SER A 84 3.71 6.29 13.59
CA SER A 84 4.59 5.93 14.70
C SER A 84 4.61 6.99 15.79
N ILE A 85 4.99 6.55 16.99
CA ILE A 85 5.38 7.40 18.10
C ILE A 85 6.60 6.78 18.78
N GLU A 86 7.60 7.61 19.03
CA GLU A 86 8.87 7.21 19.64
C GLU A 86 9.27 8.22 20.71
N PHE A 87 9.98 7.74 21.73
CA PHE A 87 10.40 8.54 22.86
C PHE A 87 11.91 8.47 23.10
N VAL A 88 12.50 9.59 23.52
CA VAL A 88 13.90 9.70 23.92
C VAL A 88 13.97 10.28 25.31
N ARG A 89 14.57 9.55 26.26
CA ARG A 89 14.80 10.04 27.61
C ARG A 89 16.00 10.97 27.64
N LYS A 90 15.81 12.20 28.11
CA LYS A 90 16.88 13.16 28.37
C LYS A 90 17.46 12.98 29.77
N PRO A 91 18.73 13.38 30.00
CA PRO A 91 19.35 13.37 31.34
C PRO A 91 18.57 14.17 32.38
N SER A 92 17.84 15.21 31.95
CA SER A 92 16.97 16.04 32.79
C SER A 92 15.70 15.34 33.30
N GLY A 93 15.43 14.09 32.86
CA GLY A 93 14.19 13.37 33.19
C GLY A 93 13.00 13.70 32.27
N VAL A 94 13.20 14.60 31.31
CA VAL A 94 12.25 14.92 30.24
C VAL A 94 12.28 13.82 29.17
N TRP A 95 11.13 13.58 28.56
CA TRP A 95 10.96 12.69 27.42
C TRP A 95 10.63 13.51 26.18
N ASP A 96 11.54 13.53 25.22
CA ASP A 96 11.21 14.03 23.89
C ASP A 96 10.41 12.96 23.16
N TYR A 97 9.34 13.38 22.48
CA TYR A 97 8.56 12.50 21.63
C TYR A 97 8.66 12.93 20.18
N ASN A 98 8.54 11.95 19.30
CA ASN A 98 8.45 12.14 17.87
C ASN A 98 7.26 11.33 17.34
N VAL A 99 6.28 12.02 16.77
CA VAL A 99 5.09 11.40 16.17
C VAL A 99 5.10 11.63 14.67
N VAL A 100 4.92 10.57 13.90
CA VAL A 100 4.74 10.65 12.44
C VAL A 100 3.26 10.46 12.13
N LEU A 101 2.62 11.49 11.57
CA LEU A 101 1.25 11.43 11.09
C LEU A 101 1.23 11.21 9.58
N THR A 102 0.31 10.38 9.10
CA THR A 102 0.13 10.08 7.68
C THR A 102 -1.34 10.13 7.29
N GLN A 103 -1.59 10.46 6.03
CA GLN A 103 -2.92 10.46 5.43
C GLN A 103 -2.93 9.53 4.22
N ASN A 104 -4.01 8.77 4.06
CA ASN A 104 -4.20 7.93 2.88
C ASN A 104 -4.43 8.80 1.63
N LEU A 105 -3.74 8.48 0.53
CA LEU A 105 -3.67 9.25 -0.72
C LEU A 105 -5.04 9.57 -1.33
N ASN A 106 -6.06 8.76 -1.05
CA ASN A 106 -7.40 8.89 -1.64
C ASN A 106 -8.16 10.18 -1.27
N ARG A 107 -7.67 11.02 -0.34
CA ARG A 107 -8.42 12.20 0.12
C ARG A 107 -7.93 13.56 -0.38
N GLY A 108 -6.68 13.75 -0.82
CA GLY A 108 -6.14 15.01 -1.42
C GLY A 108 -6.24 16.32 -0.61
N ALA A 109 -7.18 16.41 0.34
CA ALA A 109 -7.47 17.52 1.22
C ALA A 109 -6.46 17.59 2.36
N ILE A 110 -6.26 18.81 2.87
CA ILE A 110 -5.41 19.05 4.03
C ILE A 110 -6.10 18.51 5.29
N SER A 111 -5.43 17.64 6.02
CA SER A 111 -5.81 17.25 7.38
C SER A 111 -5.25 18.28 8.36
N GLN A 112 -6.13 18.86 9.16
CA GLN A 112 -5.76 19.83 10.20
C GLN A 112 -6.52 19.56 11.50
N GLY A 113 -5.86 19.81 12.62
CA GLY A 113 -6.41 19.54 13.94
C GLY A 113 -5.38 19.64 15.06
N GLN A 114 -5.67 18.94 16.15
CA GLN A 114 -4.89 18.91 17.37
C GLN A 114 -4.59 17.46 17.77
N LEU A 115 -3.31 17.18 18.02
CA LEU A 115 -2.85 15.94 18.62
C LEU A 115 -2.80 16.09 20.14
N ARG A 116 -3.30 15.08 20.85
CA ARG A 116 -3.04 14.83 22.26
C ARG A 116 -2.73 13.36 22.45
N PHE A 117 -2.06 13.00 23.53
CA PHE A 117 -1.93 11.60 23.92
C PHE A 117 -1.97 11.42 25.43
N SER A 118 -2.25 10.19 25.84
CA SER A 118 -2.10 9.72 27.21
C SER A 118 -1.18 8.50 27.24
N VAL A 119 -0.50 8.29 28.36
CA VAL A 119 0.42 7.16 28.53
C VAL A 119 -0.14 6.24 29.60
N ASP A 120 -0.37 4.98 29.24
CA ASP A 120 -0.74 3.93 30.16
C ASP A 120 0.51 3.21 30.66
N GLY A 121 0.53 2.89 31.94
CA GLY A 121 1.66 2.22 32.56
C GLY A 121 1.35 1.77 33.98
N VAL A 122 2.41 1.45 34.72
CA VAL A 122 2.32 1.00 36.11
C VAL A 122 2.98 2.03 37.02
N ARG A 123 2.28 2.44 38.07
CA ARG A 123 2.80 3.28 39.15
C ARG A 123 2.53 2.61 40.49
N VAL A 124 3.58 2.35 41.26
CA VAL A 124 3.48 1.69 42.58
C VAL A 124 2.61 0.41 42.50
N GLY A 125 2.86 -0.42 41.49
CA GLY A 125 2.15 -1.69 41.26
C GLY A 125 0.71 -1.60 40.73
N LYS A 126 0.19 -0.40 40.46
CA LYS A 126 -1.17 -0.20 39.91
C LYS A 126 -1.15 0.35 38.49
N LEU A 127 -2.04 -0.16 37.65
CA LEU A 127 -2.29 0.41 36.32
C LEU A 127 -2.75 1.85 36.47
N THR A 128 -2.04 2.77 35.81
CA THR A 128 -2.28 4.21 35.88
C THR A 128 -2.15 4.79 34.48
N THR A 129 -3.01 5.75 34.15
CA THR A 129 -2.93 6.53 32.91
C THR A 129 -2.51 7.96 33.25
N ILE A 130 -1.49 8.47 32.58
CA ILE A 130 -1.04 9.86 32.69
C ILE A 130 -1.64 10.63 31.51
N SER A 131 -2.42 11.68 31.80
CA SER A 131 -3.11 12.47 30.78
C SER A 131 -2.18 13.48 30.11
N TRP A 132 -2.60 14.04 28.97
CA TRP A 132 -1.87 15.11 28.26
C TRP A 132 -1.52 16.30 29.18
N ASN A 133 -2.44 16.69 30.05
CA ASN A 133 -2.25 17.78 31.00
C ASN A 133 -1.21 17.42 32.06
N ASP A 134 -1.29 16.20 32.63
CA ASP A 134 -0.34 15.73 33.63
C ASP A 134 1.07 15.57 33.06
N LEU A 135 1.18 15.12 31.81
CA LEU A 135 2.44 15.04 31.06
C LEU A 135 3.13 16.40 30.90
N HIS A 136 2.35 17.48 30.85
CA HIS A 136 2.84 18.86 30.76
C HIS A 136 2.83 19.58 32.12
N GLN A 137 2.40 18.92 33.20
CA GLN A 137 2.26 19.47 34.55
C GLN A 137 1.43 20.77 34.60
N LYS A 138 0.42 20.89 33.74
CA LYS A 138 -0.42 22.09 33.59
C LYS A 138 -1.86 21.69 33.29
N THR A 139 -2.80 22.55 33.67
CA THR A 139 -4.22 22.39 33.33
C THR A 139 -4.51 23.01 31.95
N ASP A 140 -5.48 22.44 31.23
CA ASP A 140 -5.98 22.95 29.94
C ASP A 140 -4.91 23.19 28.88
N VAL A 141 -3.95 22.27 28.78
CA VAL A 141 -2.89 22.38 27.78
C VAL A 141 -3.50 22.17 26.38
N PRO A 142 -3.28 23.11 25.45
CA PRO A 142 -3.71 22.92 24.08
C PRO A 142 -3.06 21.67 23.50
N GLY A 143 -3.75 21.00 22.57
CA GLY A 143 -3.10 19.95 21.81
C GLY A 143 -1.96 20.51 20.95
N GLN A 144 -1.15 19.62 20.42
CA GLN A 144 -0.17 20.01 19.43
C GLN A 144 -0.84 20.17 18.07
N PRO A 145 -0.79 21.36 17.43
CA PRO A 145 -1.42 21.56 16.14
C PRO A 145 -0.73 20.74 15.05
N TYR A 146 -1.53 20.22 14.12
CA TYR A 146 -1.05 19.63 12.88
C TYR A 146 -1.82 20.18 11.69
N SER A 147 -1.15 20.26 10.54
CA SER A 147 -1.73 20.64 9.26
C SER A 147 -0.88 20.09 8.13
N PHE A 148 -1.38 19.09 7.42
CA PHE A 148 -0.60 18.42 6.37
C PHE A 148 -1.49 17.77 5.30
N ARG A 149 -0.93 17.58 4.11
CA ARG A 149 -1.61 16.88 3.00
C ARG A 149 -1.25 15.39 2.93
N TYR A 150 0.00 15.05 3.21
CA TYR A 150 0.52 13.68 3.03
C TYR A 150 1.05 13.10 4.35
N PHE A 151 2.02 13.78 4.95
CA PHE A 151 2.57 13.43 6.24
C PHE A 151 3.07 14.67 6.98
N GLN A 152 3.20 14.57 8.29
CA GLN A 152 3.87 15.56 9.13
C GLN A 152 4.51 14.87 10.32
N GLN A 153 5.71 15.31 10.66
CA GLN A 153 6.39 14.94 11.89
C GLN A 153 6.10 15.99 12.96
N LEU A 154 5.69 15.55 14.14
CA LEU A 154 5.41 16.38 15.29
C LEU A 154 6.37 16.00 16.42
N GLN A 155 7.04 17.01 16.96
CA GLN A 155 8.01 16.84 18.03
C GLN A 155 7.62 17.68 19.23
N GLY A 156 7.94 17.20 20.41
CA GLY A 156 7.76 17.96 21.65
C GLY A 156 8.34 17.20 22.83
N SER A 157 8.07 17.71 24.02
CA SER A 157 8.65 17.18 25.24
C SER A 157 7.60 17.06 26.33
N VAL A 158 7.63 15.96 27.07
CA VAL A 158 6.73 15.68 28.20
C VAL A 158 7.52 15.15 29.39
N MET A 159 6.92 15.19 30.57
CA MET A 159 7.48 14.60 31.78
C MET A 159 6.61 13.45 32.26
N LEU A 160 7.26 12.37 32.69
CA LEU A 160 6.60 11.27 33.38
C LEU A 160 6.99 11.30 34.86
N PRO A 161 6.08 10.91 35.77
CA PRO A 161 6.44 10.73 37.17
C PRO A 161 7.59 9.72 37.33
N LEU A 162 8.49 9.94 38.29
CA LEU A 162 9.67 9.08 38.51
C LEU A 162 9.31 7.62 38.80
N ASP A 163 8.19 7.37 39.48
CA ASP A 163 7.73 6.01 39.86
C ASP A 163 6.79 5.38 38.81
N PHE A 164 6.78 5.91 37.58
CA PHE A 164 5.89 5.46 36.51
C PHE A 164 6.66 4.71 35.44
N THR A 165 6.26 3.47 35.18
CA THR A 165 6.80 2.66 34.08
C THR A 165 5.82 2.67 32.92
N PRO A 166 6.12 3.38 31.81
CA PRO A 166 5.22 3.45 30.66
C PRO A 166 5.15 2.12 29.91
N GLN A 167 3.98 1.79 29.37
CA GLN A 167 3.75 0.55 28.62
C GLN A 167 3.12 0.79 27.26
N ARG A 168 2.11 1.67 27.18
CA ARG A 168 1.39 1.98 25.94
C ARG A 168 1.08 3.47 25.86
N VAL A 169 0.92 3.96 24.64
CA VAL A 169 0.52 5.34 24.37
C VAL A 169 -0.74 5.36 23.53
N LYS A 170 -1.73 6.12 23.99
CA LYS A 170 -2.99 6.32 23.30
C LYS A 170 -3.02 7.72 22.72
N ILE A 171 -2.90 7.80 21.40
CA ILE A 171 -2.87 9.05 20.62
C ILE A 171 -4.28 9.38 20.17
N SER A 172 -4.69 10.63 20.35
CA SER A 172 -5.95 11.19 19.91
C SER A 172 -5.69 12.36 18.96
N LEU A 173 -6.19 12.23 17.74
CA LEU A 173 -6.21 13.29 16.74
C LEU A 173 -7.63 13.83 16.68
N VAL A 174 -7.79 15.14 16.91
CA VAL A 174 -9.08 15.83 16.85
C VAL A 174 -8.99 16.90 15.77
N GLY A 175 -9.69 16.67 14.65
CA GLY A 175 -9.80 17.62 13.54
C GLY A 175 -11.23 18.14 13.36
N GLN A 176 -11.47 18.84 12.25
CA GLN A 176 -12.81 19.35 11.91
C GLN A 176 -13.78 18.18 11.63
N GLY A 177 -14.57 17.81 12.63
CA GLY A 177 -15.64 16.82 12.54
C GLY A 177 -15.20 15.35 12.62
N MET A 178 -13.91 15.06 12.84
CA MET A 178 -13.41 13.70 12.99
C MET A 178 -12.44 13.60 14.18
N SER A 179 -12.63 12.55 14.99
CA SER A 179 -11.66 12.13 15.98
C SER A 179 -11.15 10.72 15.67
N VAL A 180 -9.83 10.56 15.70
CA VAL A 180 -9.13 9.28 15.53
C VAL A 180 -8.38 9.00 16.80
N THR A 181 -8.50 7.78 17.32
CA THR A 181 -7.73 7.34 18.47
C THR A 181 -7.03 6.04 18.14
N GLN A 182 -5.74 5.98 18.39
CA GLN A 182 -4.89 4.82 18.12
C GLN A 182 -3.98 4.56 19.30
N THR A 183 -3.70 3.28 19.55
CA THR A 183 -2.87 2.84 20.68
C THR A 183 -1.62 2.18 20.13
N PHE A 184 -0.47 2.53 20.71
CA PHE A 184 0.85 2.02 20.36
C PHE A 184 1.53 1.48 21.61
N ASP A 185 2.40 0.49 21.46
CA ASP A 185 3.32 0.12 22.52
C ASP A 185 4.31 1.26 22.77
N TRP A 186 4.79 1.38 24.01
CA TRP A 186 5.83 2.33 24.35
C TRP A 186 7.13 1.95 23.65
N LYS A 187 7.57 2.77 22.70
CA LYS A 187 8.81 2.56 21.93
C LYS A 187 9.82 3.66 22.23
N LEU A 188 11.03 3.24 22.56
CA LEU A 188 12.17 4.14 22.58
C LEU A 188 12.64 4.35 21.14
N ALA A 189 13.02 5.57 20.79
CA ALA A 189 13.71 5.78 19.52
C ALA A 189 14.97 4.92 19.54
N ALA A 190 15.17 4.11 18.50
CA ALA A 190 16.44 3.43 18.33
C ALA A 190 17.50 4.54 18.21
N ASN A 191 18.43 4.61 19.16
CA ASN A 191 19.61 5.43 18.95
C ASN A 191 20.24 4.88 17.68
N SER A 192 20.13 5.63 16.57
CA SER A 192 21.12 5.56 15.52
C SER A 192 22.42 6.04 16.15
N ILE A 193 23.10 5.14 16.85
CA ILE A 193 24.53 5.27 17.07
C ILE A 193 25.10 5.10 15.66
N GLY A 194 25.19 6.20 14.94
CA GLY A 194 26.07 6.29 13.80
C GLY A 194 27.48 6.32 14.35
N GLU A 195 28.20 5.21 14.15
CA GLU A 195 29.55 5.18 13.60
C GLU A 195 29.71 3.90 12.77
#